data_AF-A0A9Q0XQE4-F1
#
_entry.id   AF-A0A9Q0XQE4-F1
#
_cell.length_a   1.000
_cell.length_b   1.000
_cell.length_c   1.000
_cell.angle_alpha   90.00
_cell.angle_beta   90.00
_cell.angle_gamma   90.00
#
_symmetry.space_group_name_H-M   'P 1'
#
loop_
_entity.id
_entity.type
_entity.pdbx_description
1 polymer ?
#
loop_
_entity_poly.entity_id
_entity_poly.type
_entity_poly.pdbx_seq_one_letter_code
_entity_poly.pdbx_strand_id
1 'polypeptide(L)'
;MHLSIQASIVTAHHLGYELLQHPPYSPDLVPSDFFLFPEMKKPLHGQQFDDREDVIFKVEQWFSSKPEDFYKEGLKQVKKLWQKCVTLQGDYVEN
;
A
#
# COMPACT_ATOMS: atom_id res chain seq x y z
N MET A 1 -7.93 6.49 -17.73
CA MET A 1 -7.96 5.84 -16.41
C MET A 1 -8.86 4.58 -16.40
N HIS A 2 -10.15 4.66 -16.80
CA HIS A 2 -11.08 3.52 -16.76
C HIS A 2 -10.66 2.29 -17.61
N LEU A 3 -10.16 2.51 -18.84
CA LEU A 3 -9.72 1.42 -19.74
C LEU A 3 -8.48 0.66 -19.22
N SER A 4 -7.58 1.35 -18.53
CA SER A 4 -6.37 0.74 -17.95
C SER A 4 -6.71 -0.18 -16.78
N ILE A 5 -7.70 0.20 -15.95
CA ILE A 5 -8.14 -0.61 -14.81
C ILE A 5 -8.77 -1.92 -15.31
N GLN A 6 -9.61 -1.85 -16.35
CA GLN A 6 -10.23 -3.04 -16.95
C GLN A 6 -9.20 -3.98 -17.57
N ALA A 7 -8.20 -3.44 -18.27
CA ALA A 7 -7.10 -4.26 -18.80
C ALA A 7 -6.33 -4.98 -17.68
N SER A 8 -5.99 -4.30 -16.59
CA SER A 8 -5.32 -4.91 -15.44
C SER A 8 -6.16 -6.00 -14.76
N ILE A 9 -7.47 -5.79 -14.61
CA ILE A 9 -8.40 -6.79 -14.05
C ILE A 9 -8.43 -8.05 -14.93
N VAL A 10 -8.56 -7.87 -16.24
CA VAL A 10 -8.57 -8.98 -17.21
C VAL A 10 -7.25 -9.75 -17.18
N THR A 11 -6.12 -9.04 -17.15
CA THR A 11 -4.80 -9.68 -17.04
C THR A 11 -4.65 -10.45 -15.73
N ALA A 12 -5.05 -9.88 -14.58
CA ALA A 12 -4.99 -10.56 -13.29
C ALA A 12 -5.80 -11.86 -13.29
N HIS A 13 -7.01 -11.82 -13.87
CA HIS A 13 -7.85 -13.01 -14.03
C HIS A 13 -7.22 -14.06 -14.96
N HIS A 14 -6.63 -13.65 -16.09
CA HIS A 14 -5.90 -14.57 -16.98
C HIS A 14 -4.69 -15.22 -16.32
N LEU A 15 -4.06 -14.52 -15.37
CA LEU A 15 -2.94 -15.03 -14.58
C LEU A 15 -3.39 -15.86 -13.35
N GLY A 16 -4.70 -16.03 -13.15
CA GLY A 16 -5.26 -16.84 -12.07
C GLY A 16 -5.30 -16.15 -10.70
N TYR A 17 -5.14 -14.83 -10.64
CA TYR A 17 -5.26 -14.09 -9.38
C TYR A 17 -6.73 -13.84 -9.01
N GLU A 18 -7.05 -14.05 -7.73
CA GLU A 18 -8.29 -13.57 -7.15
C GLU A 18 -8.19 -12.08 -6.83
N LEU A 19 -9.19 -11.31 -7.26
CA LEU A 19 -9.27 -9.88 -6.99
C LEU A 19 -10.14 -9.63 -5.76
N LEU A 20 -9.52 -9.03 -4.74
CA LEU A 20 -10.25 -8.55 -3.57
C LEU A 20 -11.03 -7.28 -3.93
N GLN A 21 -12.30 -7.24 -3.53
CA GLN A 21 -13.13 -6.04 -3.67
C GLN A 21 -12.56 -4.92 -2.80
N HIS A 22 -12.37 -3.74 -3.38
CA HIS A 22 -11.86 -2.57 -2.68
C HIS A 22 -12.80 -1.39 -2.88
N PRO A 23 -13.31 -0.77 -1.80
CA PRO A 23 -14.16 0.41 -1.92
C PRO A 23 -13.38 1.60 -2.50
N PRO A 24 -14.04 2.48 -3.28
CA PRO A 24 -13.39 3.66 -3.82
C PRO A 24 -12.93 4.60 -2.70
N TYR A 25 -11.85 5.35 -2.93
CA TYR A 25 -11.33 6.38 -2.03
C TYR A 25 -11.03 5.92 -0.59
N SER A 26 -10.61 4.65 -0.40
CA SER A 26 -10.37 4.06 0.93
C SER A 26 -8.89 3.70 1.18
N PRO A 27 -7.96 4.66 1.10
CA PRO A 27 -6.53 4.40 1.32
C PRO A 27 -6.22 3.92 2.75
N ASP A 28 -7.08 4.25 3.71
CA ASP A 28 -7.05 3.77 5.09
C ASP A 28 -7.25 2.25 5.24
N LEU A 29 -7.67 1.56 4.17
CA LEU A 29 -7.87 0.11 4.15
C LEU A 29 -6.79 -0.67 3.38
N VAL A 30 -5.80 0.02 2.80
CA VAL A 30 -4.75 -0.60 1.96
C VAL A 30 -3.39 -0.55 2.65
N PRO A 31 -2.71 -1.69 2.88
CA PRO A 31 -1.41 -1.76 3.55
C PRO A 31 -0.34 -0.85 2.97
N SER A 32 -0.36 -0.67 1.64
CA SER A 32 0.58 0.22 0.96
C SER A 32 0.45 1.66 1.46
N ASP A 33 -0.78 2.15 1.60
CA ASP A 33 -1.07 3.55 1.92
C ASP A 33 -1.04 3.83 3.42
N PHE A 34 -1.60 2.95 4.27
CA PHE A 34 -1.63 3.20 5.71
C PHE A 34 -0.34 2.78 6.45
N PHE A 35 0.47 1.87 5.87
CA PHE A 35 1.64 1.31 6.55
C PHE A 35 2.94 1.46 5.75
N LEU A 36 3.03 0.90 4.54
CA LEU A 36 4.29 0.81 3.81
C LEU A 36 4.86 2.20 3.43
N PHE A 37 4.06 3.02 2.74
CA PHE A 37 4.51 4.32 2.27
C PHE A 37 4.78 5.32 3.39
N PRO A 38 3.97 5.40 4.48
CA PRO A 38 4.33 6.21 5.63
C PRO A 38 5.70 5.85 6.22
N GLU A 39 5.99 4.56 6.43
CA GLU A 39 7.28 4.11 6.95
C GLU A 39 8.45 4.38 5.99
N MET A 40 8.21 4.25 4.68
CA MET A 40 9.20 4.57 3.65
C MET A 40 9.47 6.07 3.54
N LYS A 41 8.44 6.91 3.69
CA LYS A 41 8.58 8.36 3.61
C LYS A 41 9.36 8.95 4.78
N LYS A 42 9.32 8.35 5.97
CA LYS A 42 10.05 8.85 7.15
C LYS A 42 11.53 9.14 6.89
N PRO A 43 12.36 8.19 6.40
CA PRO A 43 13.77 8.45 6.12
C PRO A 43 14.00 9.29 4.85
N LEU A 44 13.05 9.31 3.91
CA LEU A 44 13.16 10.09 2.67
C LEU A 44 12.76 11.55 2.86
N HIS A 45 12.00 11.85 3.91
CA HIS A 45 11.47 13.18 4.17
C HIS A 45 12.61 14.19 4.37
N GLY A 46 12.60 15.26 3.58
CA GLY A 46 13.60 16.33 3.64
C GLY A 46 14.92 16.01 2.96
N GLN A 47 15.09 14.82 2.37
CA GLN A 47 16.26 14.54 1.53
C GLN A 47 16.10 15.22 0.16
N GLN A 48 17.19 15.81 -0.32
CA GLN A 48 17.34 16.21 -1.70
C GLN A 48 18.15 15.11 -2.41
N PHE A 49 17.74 14.79 -3.64
CA PHE A 49 18.40 13.81 -4.49
C PHE A 49 18.84 14.54 -5.75
N ASP A 50 20.04 14.21 -6.26
CA ASP A 50 20.61 14.92 -7.40
C ASP A 50 19.96 14.42 -8.70
N ASP A 51 19.62 13.14 -8.76
CA ASP A 51 18.95 12.51 -9.90
C ASP A 51 17.93 11.42 -9.51
N ARG A 52 17.41 10.72 -10.52
CA ARG A 52 16.42 9.66 -10.34
C ARG A 52 17.05 8.39 -9.78
N GLU A 53 18.27 8.11 -10.16
CA GLU A 53 19.04 6.93 -9.79
C GLU A 53 19.31 6.93 -8.29
N ASP A 54 19.59 8.09 -7.71
CA ASP A 54 19.71 8.28 -6.26
C ASP A 54 18.43 7.89 -5.51
N VAL A 55 17.27 8.33 -6.02
CA VAL A 55 15.96 8.00 -5.42
C VAL A 55 15.71 6.50 -5.48
N ILE A 56 15.96 5.88 -6.63
CA ILE A 56 15.78 4.43 -6.82
C ILE A 56 16.67 3.67 -5.85
N PHE A 57 17.96 4.00 -5.79
CA PHE A 57 18.92 3.35 -4.90
C PHE A 57 18.49 3.45 -3.44
N LYS A 58 18.02 4.62 -2.99
CA LYS A 58 17.56 4.83 -1.62
C LYS A 58 16.30 4.04 -1.28
N VAL A 59 15.36 3.97 -2.20
CA VAL A 59 14.14 3.17 -2.05
C VAL A 59 14.48 1.67 -2.00
N GLU A 60 15.34 1.18 -2.90
CA GLU A 60 15.79 -0.22 -2.91
C GLU A 60 16.54 -0.59 -1.64
N GLN A 61 17.44 0.28 -1.17
CA GLN A 61 18.15 0.11 0.10
C GLN A 61 17.16 0.04 1.27
N TRP A 62 16.13 0.90 1.26
CA TRP A 62 15.09 0.87 2.30
C TRP A 62 14.31 -0.45 2.30
N PHE A 63 13.86 -0.93 1.14
CA PHE A 63 13.16 -2.23 1.04
C PHE A 63 14.04 -3.39 1.52
N SER A 64 15.30 -3.40 1.10
CA SER A 64 16.30 -4.42 1.46
C SER A 64 16.61 -4.44 2.96
N SER A 65 16.41 -3.32 3.65
CA SER A 65 16.61 -3.20 5.10
C SER A 65 15.47 -3.77 5.94
N LYS A 66 14.30 -4.07 5.35
CA LYS A 66 13.12 -4.50 6.12
C LYS A 66 13.08 -6.01 6.30
N PRO A 67 12.97 -6.51 7.54
CA PRO A 67 12.74 -7.93 7.77
C PRO A 67 11.36 -8.35 7.26
N GLU A 68 11.16 -9.63 6.99
CA GLU A 68 9.87 -10.18 6.54
C GLU A 68 8.72 -9.82 7.50
N ASP A 69 8.99 -9.82 8.81
CA ASP A 69 8.00 -9.50 9.85
C ASP A 69 7.44 -8.09 9.76
N PHE A 70 8.20 -7.14 9.19
CA PHE A 70 7.71 -5.79 8.94
C PHE A 70 6.50 -5.81 7.99
N TYR A 71 6.58 -6.56 6.89
CA TYR A 71 5.47 -6.66 5.93
C TYR A 71 4.29 -7.45 6.50
N LYS A 72 4.57 -8.52 7.26
CA LYS A 72 3.53 -9.28 7.97
C LYS A 72 2.74 -8.40 8.93
N GLU A 73 3.40 -7.46 9.60
CA GLU A 73 2.73 -6.57 10.54
C GLU A 73 1.73 -5.63 9.85
N GLY A 74 2.09 -5.04 8.71
CA GLY A 74 1.16 -4.25 7.91
C GLY A 74 -0.06 -5.07 7.46
N LEU A 75 0.16 -6.32 7.02
CA LEU A 75 -0.93 -7.21 6.60
C LEU A 75 -1.84 -7.63 7.76
N LYS A 76 -1.31 -7.88 8.96
CA LYS A 76 -2.11 -8.22 10.15
C LYS A 76 -3.07 -7.09 10.53
N GLN A 77 -2.66 -5.84 10.34
CA GLN A 77 -3.48 -4.67 10.69
C GLN A 77 -4.73 -4.53 9.81
N VAL A 78 -4.72 -5.06 8.59
CA VAL A 78 -5.85 -5.01 7.64
C VAL A 78 -7.15 -5.50 8.28
N LYS A 79 -7.09 -6.63 9.00
CA LYS A 79 -8.27 -7.21 9.64
C LYS A 79 -8.91 -6.25 10.65
N LYS A 80 -8.07 -5.57 11.45
CA LYS A 80 -8.53 -4.60 12.45
C LYS A 80 -9.15 -3.37 11.78
N LEU A 81 -8.54 -2.87 10.71
CA LEU A 81 -9.03 -1.71 9.96
C LEU A 81 -10.35 -1.99 9.27
N TRP A 82 -10.52 -3.17 8.65
CA TRP A 82 -11.79 -3.57 8.05
C TRP A 82 -12.91 -3.69 9.10
N GLN A 83 -12.62 -4.26 10.28
CA GLN A 83 -13.59 -4.31 11.37
C GLN A 83 -13.99 -2.91 11.87
N LYS A 84 -13.04 -1.99 11.93
CA LYS A 84 -13.29 -0.60 12.33
C LYS A 84 -14.13 0.13 11.28
N CYS A 85 -13.84 -0.02 9.99
CA CYS A 85 -14.65 0.50 8.87
C CYS A 85 -16.11 0.03 8.97
N VAL A 86 -16.35 -1.26 9.23
CA VAL A 86 -17.72 -1.79 9.43
C VAL A 86 -18.40 -1.17 10.65
N THR A 87 -17.67 -1.03 11.76
CA THR A 87 -18.20 -0.42 13.00
C THR A 87 -18.57 1.05 12.78
N LEU A 88 -17.81 1.75 11.95
CA LEU A 88 -18.04 3.13 11.54
C LEU A 88 -19.02 3.25 10.36
N GLN A 89 -19.69 2.16 9.97
CA GLN A 89 -20.67 2.15 8.87
C GLN A 89 -20.14 2.67 7.53
N GLY A 90 -18.85 2.46 7.28
CA GLY A 90 -18.16 2.89 6.05
C GLY A 90 -17.50 4.27 6.15
N ASP A 91 -17.58 4.97 7.27
CA ASP A 91 -16.78 6.19 7.50
C ASP A 91 -15.28 5.86 7.63
N TYR A 92 -14.47 6.89 7.37
CA TYR A 92 -13.01 6.80 7.40
C TYR A 92 -12.47 6.30 8.74
N VAL A 93 -11.48 5.41 8.66
CA VAL A 93 -10.78 4.89 9.82
C VAL A 93 -9.63 5.82 10.19
N GLU A 94 -9.78 6.57 11.28
CA GLU A 94 -8.66 7.34 11.85
C GLU A 94 -7.60 6.39 12.45
N ASN A 95 -6.33 6.69 12.21
CA ASN A 95 -5.17 6.00 12.79
C ASN A 95 -4.71 6.68 14.10
#